data_AF-A0A328RQM6-F1
#
_entry.id   AF-A0A328RQM6-F1
#
_cell.length_a   1.000
_cell.length_b   1.000
_cell.length_c   1.000
_cell.angle_alpha   90.00
_cell.angle_beta   90.00
_cell.angle_gamma   90.00
#
_symmetry.space_group_name_H-M   'P 1'
#
loop_
_entity.id
_entity.type
_entity.pdbx_description
1 polymer ?
#
loop_
_entity_poly.entity_id
_entity_poly.type
_entity_poly.pdbx_seq_one_letter_code
_entity_poly.pdbx_strand_id
1 'polypeptide(L)'
;MDSFIDINNLREDSTKYQLLISNQKFTSNVLSFFEIVKEELTENLLGLVITNKEKLPQQATEYSLLINRESVSLMETNTQGNSNILLSFDPPTLLLNNKQMGAAYSRAFGLRIREIISDLKNDRCFVFEEHL
;
A
#
# COMPACT_ATOMS: atom_id res chain seq x y z
N MET A 1 -4.46 -1.30 -18.72
CA MET A 1 -3.07 -1.72 -18.51
C MET A 1 -3.02 -2.25 -17.11
N ASP A 2 -2.94 -3.58 -16.99
CA ASP A 2 -2.85 -4.25 -15.70
C ASP A 2 -1.46 -3.96 -15.14
N SER A 3 -1.40 -3.31 -13.98
CA SER A 3 -0.18 -3.12 -13.20
C SER A 3 0.21 -4.47 -12.58
N PHE A 4 0.80 -5.35 -13.38
CA PHE A 4 1.41 -6.57 -12.89
C PHE A 4 2.72 -6.20 -12.19
N ILE A 5 2.80 -6.45 -10.88
CA ILE A 5 4.05 -6.42 -10.13
C ILE A 5 4.96 -7.51 -10.73
N ASP A 6 6.13 -7.14 -11.24
CA ASP A 6 7.10 -8.15 -11.69
C ASP A 6 7.82 -8.74 -10.48
N ILE A 7 7.38 -9.95 -10.09
CA ILE A 7 7.91 -10.66 -8.93
C ILE A 7 9.42 -10.90 -9.05
N ASN A 8 9.98 -10.95 -10.27
CA ASN A 8 11.43 -11.14 -10.46
C ASN A 8 12.26 -9.92 -10.05
N ASN A 9 11.63 -8.76 -9.94
CA ASN A 9 12.27 -7.50 -9.56
C ASN A 9 12.05 -7.15 -8.09
N LEU A 10 11.37 -8.00 -7.32
CA LEU A 10 11.16 -7.81 -5.90
C LEU A 10 12.37 -8.26 -5.10
N ARG A 11 12.88 -7.37 -4.25
CA ARG A 11 13.94 -7.69 -3.28
C ARG A 11 13.43 -7.50 -1.85
N GLU A 12 13.57 -8.53 -1.03
CA GLU A 12 13.30 -8.50 0.41
C GLU A 12 14.49 -7.86 1.12
N ASP A 13 14.68 -6.55 0.98
CA ASP A 13 15.69 -5.82 1.74
C ASP A 13 15.36 -4.34 1.85
N SER A 14 14.35 -3.99 2.65
CA SER A 14 13.89 -2.62 2.76
C SER A 14 13.79 -2.13 4.20
N THR A 15 14.71 -2.52 5.09
CA THR A 15 14.73 -2.07 6.50
C THR A 15 14.64 -0.54 6.60
N LYS A 16 15.25 0.19 5.66
CA LYS A 16 15.11 1.65 5.51
C LYS A 16 13.64 2.08 5.39
N TYR A 17 12.90 1.51 4.45
CA TYR A 17 11.51 1.88 4.16
C TYR A 17 10.54 1.37 5.22
N GLN A 18 10.81 0.21 5.81
CA GLN A 18 10.07 -0.27 6.99
C GLN A 18 10.20 0.73 8.14
N LEU A 19 11.41 1.20 8.45
CA LEU A 19 11.66 2.22 9.48
C LEU A 19 11.05 3.58 9.13
N LEU A 20 11.17 4.01 7.87
CA LEU A 20 10.56 5.25 7.40
C LEU A 20 9.06 5.24 7.68
N ILE A 21 8.37 4.21 7.18
CA ILE A 21 6.92 4.10 7.28
C ILE A 21 6.47 3.89 8.73
N SER A 22 7.18 3.07 9.50
CA SER A 22 6.86 2.83 10.90
C SER A 22 7.02 4.08 11.76
N ASN A 23 7.93 4.99 11.42
CA ASN A 23 8.17 6.19 12.22
C ASN A 23 7.25 7.36 11.87
N GLN A 24 6.50 7.29 10.76
CA GLN A 24 5.58 8.36 10.40
C GLN A 24 4.43 8.49 11.40
N LYS A 25 4.21 9.74 11.87
CA LYS A 25 3.00 10.11 12.60
C LYS A 25 1.88 10.28 11.59
N PHE A 26 0.90 9.37 11.62
CA PHE A 26 -0.20 9.43 10.67
C PHE A 26 -1.08 10.64 10.99
N THR A 27 -1.11 11.61 10.07
CA THR A 27 -2.07 12.72 10.14
C THR A 27 -3.47 12.21 9.73
N SER A 28 -4.50 13.03 9.84
CA SER A 28 -5.82 12.69 9.27
C SER A 28 -5.78 12.56 7.73
N ASN A 29 -4.71 13.04 7.07
CA ASN A 29 -4.59 13.05 5.62
C ASN A 29 -3.67 11.92 5.11
N VAL A 30 -4.30 10.88 4.57
CA VAL A 30 -3.64 9.71 3.97
C VAL A 30 -2.74 10.08 2.80
N LEU A 31 -3.14 11.08 2.00
CA LEU A 31 -2.35 11.52 0.85
C LEU A 31 -0.97 12.03 1.31
N SER A 32 -0.94 12.81 2.39
CA SER A 32 0.33 13.34 2.91
C SER A 32 1.30 12.24 3.36
N PHE A 33 0.79 11.12 3.87
CA PHE A 33 1.63 9.97 4.20
C PHE A 33 2.28 9.38 2.93
N PHE A 34 1.48 9.21 1.87
CA PHE A 34 1.99 8.63 0.62
C PHE A 34 2.89 9.58 -0.16
N GLU A 35 2.66 10.89 -0.09
CA GLU A 35 3.56 11.90 -0.66
C GLU A 35 4.97 11.76 -0.05
N ILE A 36 5.06 11.60 1.28
CA ILE A 36 6.35 11.39 1.97
C ILE A 36 7.02 10.09 1.50
N VAL A 37 6.28 8.98 1.44
CA VAL A 37 6.85 7.69 1.01
C VAL A 37 7.33 7.76 -0.44
N LYS A 38 6.55 8.43 -1.31
CA LYS A 38 6.89 8.66 -2.71
C LYS A 38 8.17 9.47 -2.88
N GLU A 39 8.34 10.55 -2.10
CA GLU A 39 9.54 11.40 -2.17
C GLU A 39 10.81 10.66 -1.76
N GLU A 40 10.69 9.61 -0.96
CA GLU A 40 11.80 8.79 -0.48
C GLU A 40 12.18 7.63 -1.43
N LEU A 41 11.42 7.40 -2.50
CA LEU A 41 11.75 6.40 -3.51
C LEU A 41 12.96 6.86 -4.32
N THR A 42 14.06 6.09 -4.27
CA THR A 42 15.27 6.37 -5.07
C THR A 42 15.02 6.16 -6.56
N GLU A 43 15.84 6.77 -7.43
CA GLU A 43 15.65 6.73 -8.90
C GLU A 43 15.52 5.30 -9.47
N ASN A 44 16.21 4.31 -8.88
CA ASN A 44 16.21 2.92 -9.33
C ASN A 44 15.04 2.08 -8.80
N LEU A 45 14.13 2.68 -8.05
CA LEU A 45 13.04 1.99 -7.38
C LEU A 45 11.71 2.47 -7.98
N LEU A 46 10.97 1.54 -8.58
CA LEU A 46 9.64 1.75 -9.17
C LEU A 46 8.57 1.91 -8.09
N GLY A 47 8.65 1.11 -7.03
CA GLY A 47 7.69 1.15 -5.94
C GLY A 47 8.07 0.27 -4.76
N LEU A 48 7.26 0.36 -3.71
CA LEU A 48 7.33 -0.49 -2.52
C LEU A 48 6.08 -1.34 -2.45
N VAL A 49 6.26 -2.64 -2.21
CA VAL A 49 5.16 -3.58 -1.98
C VAL A 49 5.15 -3.98 -0.52
N ILE A 50 4.03 -3.81 0.16
CA ILE A 50 3.82 -4.19 1.56
C ILE A 50 2.73 -5.25 1.62
N THR A 51 3.02 -6.41 2.19
CA THR A 51 2.06 -7.50 2.32
C THR A 51 2.16 -8.15 3.69
N ASN A 52 1.05 -8.64 4.24
CA ASN A 52 1.06 -9.30 5.54
C ASN A 52 1.86 -10.63 5.51
N LYS A 53 2.66 -10.91 6.55
CA LYS A 53 3.48 -12.14 6.67
C LYS A 53 2.63 -13.39 6.94
N GLU A 54 1.58 -13.25 7.73
CA GLU A 54 0.80 -14.39 8.20
C GLU A 54 -0.37 -14.72 7.27
N LYS A 55 -0.59 -16.02 7.06
CA LYS A 55 -1.93 -16.56 6.79
C LYS A 55 -2.76 -16.29 8.04
N LEU A 56 -3.47 -15.18 8.01
CA LEU A 56 -4.41 -14.86 9.07
C LEU A 56 -5.46 -16.01 9.14
N PRO A 57 -6.16 -16.24 10.27
CA PRO A 57 -7.19 -17.29 10.36
C PRO A 57 -8.16 -17.23 9.16
N GLN A 58 -8.85 -18.33 8.83
CA GLN A 58 -9.65 -18.51 7.60
C GLN A 58 -10.63 -17.36 7.20
N GLN A 59 -10.87 -16.37 8.07
CA GLN A 59 -11.71 -15.20 7.81
C GLN A 59 -10.94 -13.89 7.59
N ALA A 60 -9.62 -13.91 7.58
CA ALA A 60 -8.84 -12.70 7.62
C ALA A 60 -8.17 -12.37 6.28
N THR A 61 -8.10 -11.07 6.05
CA THR A 61 -7.85 -10.48 4.73
C THR A 61 -6.37 -10.49 4.40
N GLU A 62 -6.00 -11.22 3.34
CA GLU A 62 -4.69 -11.07 2.69
C GLU A 62 -4.65 -9.75 1.94
N TYR A 63 -3.52 -9.04 2.02
CA TYR A 63 -3.38 -7.77 1.31
C TYR A 63 -2.00 -7.57 0.69
N SER A 64 -1.97 -6.79 -0.38
CA SER A 64 -0.76 -6.25 -0.99
C SER A 64 -0.99 -4.77 -1.28
N LEU A 65 -0.18 -3.93 -0.65
CA LEU A 65 -0.17 -2.48 -0.81
C LEU A 65 1.06 -2.09 -1.65
N LEU A 66 0.85 -1.69 -2.89
CA LEU A 66 1.86 -1.11 -3.76
C LEU A 66 1.82 0.41 -3.65
N ILE A 67 2.97 1.02 -3.39
CA ILE A 67 3.17 2.47 -3.36
C ILE A 67 4.21 2.81 -4.42
N ASN A 68 3.84 3.64 -5.40
CA ASN A 68 4.78 4.15 -6.40
C ASN A 68 4.65 5.68 -6.51
N ARG A 69 5.28 6.29 -7.51
CA ARG A 69 5.30 7.76 -7.67
C ARG A 69 3.98 8.36 -8.15
N GLU A 70 3.10 7.55 -8.70
CA GLU A 70 1.88 8.00 -9.37
C GLU A 70 0.63 7.62 -8.58
N SER A 71 0.72 6.57 -7.78
CA SER A 71 -0.45 5.96 -7.15
C SER A 71 -0.11 5.07 -5.95
N VAL A 72 -1.17 4.70 -5.26
CA VAL A 72 -1.20 3.60 -4.31
C VAL A 72 -2.24 2.60 -4.78
N SER A 73 -1.87 1.33 -4.87
CA SER A 73 -2.81 0.24 -5.11
C SER A 73 -2.85 -0.68 -3.89
N LEU A 74 -4.04 -0.92 -3.37
CA LEU A 74 -4.28 -1.91 -2.32
C LEU A 74 -5.16 -3.01 -2.91
N MET A 75 -4.57 -4.18 -3.09
CA MET A 75 -5.30 -5.40 -3.38
C MET A 75 -5.56 -6.14 -2.09
N GLU A 76 -6.81 -6.52 -1.85
CA GLU A 76 -7.18 -7.36 -0.72
C GLU A 76 -7.97 -8.58 -1.19
N THR A 77 -7.79 -9.69 -0.49
CA THR A 77 -8.48 -10.97 -0.76
C THR A 77 -8.96 -11.56 0.56
N ASN A 78 -10.24 -11.93 0.62
CA ASN A 78 -10.83 -12.62 1.75
C ASN A 78 -11.91 -13.61 1.28
N THR A 79 -12.67 -14.19 2.23
CA THR A 79 -13.74 -15.15 1.92
C THR A 79 -14.90 -14.58 1.10
N GLN A 80 -15.04 -13.25 1.03
CA GLN A 80 -16.06 -12.55 0.25
C GLN A 80 -15.58 -12.19 -1.17
N GLY A 81 -14.29 -12.42 -1.48
CA GLY A 81 -13.68 -12.17 -2.77
C GLY A 81 -12.56 -11.13 -2.71
N ASN A 82 -12.31 -10.50 -3.86
CA ASN A 82 -11.19 -9.59 -4.05
C ASN A 82 -11.68 -8.13 -4.11
N SER A 83 -10.93 -7.24 -3.49
CA SER A 83 -11.06 -5.79 -3.69
C SER A 83 -9.75 -5.23 -4.23
N ASN A 84 -9.85 -4.28 -5.15
CA ASN A 84 -8.73 -3.49 -5.63
C ASN A 84 -9.07 -2.01 -5.43
N ILE A 85 -8.32 -1.35 -4.58
CA ILE A 85 -8.43 0.07 -4.30
C ILE A 85 -7.23 0.76 -4.95
N LEU A 86 -7.49 1.77 -5.79
CA LEU A 86 -6.45 2.58 -6.43
C LEU A 86 -6.63 4.04 -6.00
N LEU A 87 -5.59 4.65 -5.46
CA LEU A 87 -5.51 6.08 -5.23
C LEU A 87 -4.45 6.67 -6.16
N SER A 88 -4.87 7.36 -7.22
CA SER A 88 -3.99 8.17 -8.07
C SER A 88 -3.71 9.52 -7.41
N PHE A 89 -2.50 10.05 -7.54
CA PHE A 89 -2.12 11.33 -6.93
C PHE A 89 -2.43 12.56 -7.78
N ASP A 90 -2.44 12.45 -9.11
CA ASP A 90 -2.65 13.59 -10.02
C ASP A 90 -3.60 13.25 -11.19
N PRO A 91 -4.87 13.74 -11.18
CA PRO A 91 -5.53 14.35 -10.03
C PRO A 91 -5.86 13.31 -8.94
N PRO A 92 -5.97 13.72 -7.66
CA PRO A 92 -6.35 12.82 -6.57
C PRO A 92 -7.67 12.09 -6.84
N THR A 93 -7.59 10.79 -7.12
CA THR A 93 -8.74 9.97 -7.52
C THR A 93 -8.70 8.63 -6.82
N LEU A 94 -9.76 8.28 -6.08
CA LEU A 94 -9.90 6.98 -5.42
C LEU A 94 -10.86 6.09 -6.21
N LEU A 95 -10.40 4.94 -6.67
CA LEU A 95 -11.20 3.91 -7.30
C LEU A 95 -11.31 2.68 -6.37
N LEU A 96 -12.49 2.07 -6.32
CA LEU A 96 -12.70 0.72 -5.78
C LEU A 96 -13.23 -0.14 -6.92
N ASN A 97 -12.52 -1.20 -7.27
CA ASN A 97 -12.85 -2.10 -8.38
C ASN A 97 -13.17 -1.32 -9.67
N ASN A 98 -12.29 -0.36 -10.02
CA ASN A 98 -12.41 0.54 -11.17
C ASN A 98 -13.58 1.54 -11.15
N LYS A 99 -14.28 1.67 -10.01
CA LYS A 99 -15.35 2.67 -9.84
C LYS A 99 -14.85 3.81 -8.97
N GLN A 100 -15.04 5.05 -9.43
CA GLN A 100 -14.66 6.23 -8.66
C GLN A 100 -15.51 6.38 -7.40
N MET A 101 -14.83 6.59 -6.27
CA MET A 101 -15.42 6.67 -4.95
C MET A 101 -15.40 8.11 -4.41
N GLY A 102 -16.41 8.45 -3.61
CA GLY A 102 -16.51 9.77 -2.96
C GLY A 102 -15.75 9.85 -1.63
N ALA A 103 -15.81 11.04 -0.99
CA ALA A 103 -15.05 11.37 0.22
C ALA A 103 -15.23 10.41 1.41
N ALA A 104 -16.42 9.79 1.55
CA ALA A 104 -16.67 8.81 2.61
C ALA A 104 -15.73 7.58 2.50
N TYR A 105 -15.46 7.13 1.28
CA TYR A 105 -14.53 6.03 1.02
C TYR A 105 -13.07 6.44 1.25
N SER A 106 -12.71 7.70 0.97
CA SER A 106 -11.36 8.21 1.29
C SER A 106 -11.06 8.11 2.78
N ARG A 107 -12.05 8.36 3.64
CA ARG A 107 -11.91 8.18 5.09
C ARG A 107 -11.75 6.71 5.47
N ALA A 108 -12.56 5.82 4.90
CA ALA A 108 -12.48 4.38 5.16
C ALA A 108 -11.12 3.80 4.71
N PHE A 109 -10.67 4.18 3.51
CA PHE A 109 -9.34 3.83 3.01
C PHE A 109 -8.25 4.31 3.96
N GLY A 110 -8.37 5.51 4.50
CA GLY A 110 -7.41 6.01 5.47
C GLY A 110 -7.35 5.27 6.80
N LEU A 111 -8.48 4.75 7.28
CA LEU A 111 -8.49 3.85 8.42
C LEU A 111 -7.77 2.55 8.07
N ARG A 112 -8.00 2.01 6.88
CA ARG A 112 -7.35 0.78 6.43
C ARG A 112 -5.83 0.91 6.31
N ILE A 113 -5.34 2.02 5.78
CA ILE A 113 -3.89 2.30 5.73
C ILE A 113 -3.27 2.37 7.13
N ARG A 114 -3.99 2.91 8.12
CA ARG A 114 -3.52 2.93 9.52
C ARG A 114 -3.35 1.52 10.09
N GLU A 115 -4.25 0.60 9.74
CA GLU A 115 -4.16 -0.81 10.14
C GLU A 115 -2.93 -1.46 9.53
N ILE A 116 -2.68 -1.27 8.22
CA ILE A 116 -1.49 -1.80 7.54
C ILE A 116 -0.19 -1.25 8.16
N ILE A 117 -0.15 0.03 8.52
CA ILE A 117 1.02 0.61 9.21
C ILE A 117 1.16 0.06 10.63
N SER A 118 0.04 -0.19 11.31
CA SER A 118 0.07 -0.89 12.60
C SER A 118 0.65 -2.29 12.43
N ASP A 119 0.28 -3.01 11.38
CA ASP A 119 0.86 -4.31 11.06
C ASP A 119 2.37 -4.20 10.84
N LEU A 120 2.81 -3.22 10.05
CA LEU A 120 4.23 -2.97 9.78
C LEU A 120 5.03 -2.66 11.05
N LYS A 121 4.47 -1.84 11.95
CA LYS A 121 5.07 -1.50 13.26
C LYS A 121 5.22 -2.71 14.18
N ASN A 122 4.32 -3.68 14.05
CA ASN A 122 4.33 -4.91 14.84
C ASN A 122 5.05 -6.06 14.11
N ASP A 123 5.84 -5.76 13.08
CA ASP A 123 6.59 -6.73 12.28
C ASP A 123 5.72 -7.83 11.62
N ARG A 124 4.46 -7.49 11.30
CA ARG A 124 3.49 -8.39 10.68
C ARG A 124 3.43 -8.28 9.15
N CYS A 125 4.33 -7.50 8.54
CA CYS A 125 4.40 -7.34 7.08
C CYS A 125 5.78 -7.68 6.52
N PHE A 126 5.80 -8.23 5.32
CA PHE A 126 6.95 -8.12 4.44
C PHE A 126 6.89 -6.81 3.67
N VAL A 127 8.06 -6.26 3.38
CA VAL A 127 8.21 -5.11 2.49
C VAL A 127 9.22 -5.47 1.42
N PHE A 128 8.86 -5.22 0.17
CA PHE A 128 9.69 -5.49 -0.99
C PHE A 128 9.91 -4.20 -1.77
N GLU A 129 11.10 -4.07 -2.32
CA GLU A 129 11.44 -3.03 -3.29
C GLU A 129 11.18 -3.56 -4.70
N GLU A 130 10.45 -2.83 -5.52
CA GLU A 130 10.30 -3.08 -6.96
C GLU A 130 11.30 -2.20 -7.70
N HIS A 131 12.22 -2.81 -8.45
CA HIS A 131 13.26 -2.11 -9.20
C HIS A 131 12.95 -2.00 -10.71
N LEU A 132 13.60 -1.04 -11.36
CA LEU A 132 13.63 -0.86 -12.83
C LEU A 132 14.26 -2.05 -13.56
#